data_AF-A0A6I7WLL1-F1
#
_entry.id   AF-A0A6I7WLL1-F1
#
_cell.length_a   1.000
_cell.length_b   1.000
_cell.length_c   1.000
_cell.angle_alpha   90.00
_cell.angle_beta   90.00
_cell.angle_gamma   90.00
#
_symmetry.space_group_name_H-M   'P 1'
#
loop_
_entity.id
_entity.type
_entity.pdbx_description
1 polymer ?
#
loop_
_entity_poly.entity_id
_entity_poly.type
_entity_poly.pdbx_seq_one_letter_code
_entity_poly.pdbx_strand_id
1 'polypeptide(L)'
;MNDRGPFHAHRIIDLSFAAAVILGLDKAGTGFVDVLAIQPGDVNADTNTTLVKKIYYQIGAFATLENAVLLQEKVTAMQLTKSRIVPSELSGSGLFKVQIGPISSVTEADDINEKLKSIGIVTGHYVSTGQE
;
A
#
# COMPACT_ATOMS: atom_id res chain seq x y z
N MET A 1 -4.28 -31.38 15.56
CA MET A 1 -3.25 -30.47 15.03
C MET A 1 -3.97 -29.31 14.37
N ASN A 2 -3.70 -28.08 14.81
CA ASN A 2 -4.25 -26.88 14.20
C ASN A 2 -3.33 -26.43 13.07
N ASP A 3 -3.75 -26.65 11.83
CA ASP A 3 -3.10 -26.16 10.61
C ASP A 3 -3.52 -24.69 10.38
N ARG A 4 -3.13 -23.81 11.30
CA ARG A 4 -3.30 -22.37 11.09
C ARG A 4 -2.08 -21.89 10.31
N GLY A 5 -2.25 -21.80 8.99
CA GLY A 5 -1.28 -21.14 8.09
C GLY A 5 -0.89 -19.75 8.60
N PRO A 6 0.22 -19.19 8.10
CA PRO A 6 0.86 -18.01 8.67
C PRO A 6 -0.12 -16.85 8.77
N PHE A 7 -0.31 -16.32 9.98
CA PHE A 7 -1.10 -15.13 10.20
C PHE A 7 -0.41 -13.95 9.53
N HIS A 8 -0.96 -13.46 8.42
CA HIS A 8 -0.51 -12.22 7.82
C HIS A 8 -0.94 -11.06 8.73
N ALA A 9 0.02 -10.40 9.36
CA ALA A 9 -0.21 -9.35 10.37
C ALA A 9 -0.97 -8.12 9.86
N HIS A 10 -1.29 -8.06 8.56
CA HIS A 10 -1.89 -6.90 7.88
C HIS A 10 -3.30 -7.16 7.32
N ARG A 11 -4.00 -8.24 7.71
CA ARG A 11 -5.41 -8.44 7.35
C ARG A 11 -6.30 -7.55 8.22
N ILE A 12 -6.95 -6.57 7.59
CA ILE A 12 -7.82 -5.60 8.28
C ILE A 12 -9.31 -6.03 8.18
N ILE A 13 -9.68 -6.73 7.10
CA ILE A 13 -11.07 -7.15 6.80
C ILE A 13 -11.04 -8.58 6.24
N ASP A 14 -11.95 -9.43 6.71
CA ASP A 14 -12.22 -10.74 6.12
C ASP A 14 -13.45 -10.68 5.19
N LEU A 15 -13.32 -11.30 4.02
CA LEU A 15 -14.40 -11.48 3.07
C LEU A 15 -15.03 -12.86 3.26
N SER A 16 -16.34 -12.96 3.00
CA SER A 16 -16.97 -14.28 2.85
C SER A 16 -16.37 -15.02 1.65
N PHE A 17 -16.36 -16.35 1.68
CA PHE A 17 -15.83 -17.17 0.58
C PHE A 17 -16.49 -16.82 -0.76
N ALA A 18 -17.81 -16.64 -0.79
CA ALA A 18 -18.55 -16.25 -1.99
C ALA A 18 -18.09 -14.89 -2.55
N ALA A 19 -17.88 -13.90 -1.66
CA ALA A 19 -17.36 -12.60 -2.06
C ALA A 19 -15.90 -12.69 -2.56
N ALA A 20 -15.07 -13.51 -1.91
CA ALA A 20 -13.69 -13.74 -2.33
C ALA A 20 -13.62 -14.37 -3.73
N VAL A 21 -14.50 -15.31 -4.06
CA VAL A 21 -14.61 -15.91 -5.40
C VAL A 21 -15.03 -14.88 -6.44
N ILE A 22 -16.04 -14.06 -6.14
CA ILE A 22 -16.51 -13.00 -7.06
C ILE A 22 -15.39 -11.99 -7.36
N LEU A 23 -14.56 -11.68 -6.36
CA LEU A 23 -13.42 -10.78 -6.49
C LEU A 23 -12.14 -11.47 -7.00
N GLY A 24 -12.17 -12.77 -7.27
CA GLY A 24 -11.01 -13.54 -7.73
C GLY A 24 -9.87 -13.67 -6.71
N LEU A 25 -10.18 -13.46 -5.42
CA LEU A 25 -9.23 -13.52 -4.30
C LEU A 25 -9.14 -14.92 -3.67
N ASP A 26 -9.99 -15.86 -4.10
CA ASP A 26 -10.06 -17.23 -3.59
C ASP A 26 -8.75 -18.00 -3.76
N LYS A 27 -8.00 -17.73 -4.82
CA LYS A 27 -6.70 -18.38 -5.10
C LYS A 27 -5.52 -17.71 -4.40
N ALA A 28 -5.54 -16.37 -4.31
CA ALA A 28 -4.45 -15.59 -3.71
C ALA A 28 -4.55 -15.51 -2.18
N GLY A 29 -5.74 -15.77 -1.62
CA GLY A 29 -6.02 -15.77 -0.18
C GLY A 29 -6.08 -14.38 0.47
N THR A 30 -5.53 -13.34 -0.17
CA THR A 30 -5.62 -11.92 0.21
C THR A 30 -5.47 -11.02 -1.02
N GLY A 31 -6.00 -9.80 -0.95
CA GLY A 31 -5.87 -8.79 -2.00
C GLY A 31 -6.14 -7.39 -1.48
N PHE A 32 -5.71 -6.37 -2.24
CA PHE A 32 -6.10 -4.99 -1.98
C PHE A 32 -7.53 -4.76 -2.47
N VAL A 33 -8.34 -4.05 -1.68
CA VAL A 33 -9.73 -3.71 -2.01
C VAL A 33 -9.98 -2.23 -1.73
N ASP A 34 -10.77 -1.59 -2.58
CA ASP A 34 -11.31 -0.25 -2.34
C ASP A 34 -12.62 -0.38 -1.55
N VAL A 35 -12.78 0.43 -0.49
CA VAL A 35 -14.00 0.47 0.31
C VAL A 35 -14.67 1.82 0.11
N LEU A 36 -15.90 1.80 -0.40
CA LEU A 36 -16.75 2.98 -0.54
C LEU A 36 -17.88 2.92 0.48
N ALA A 37 -18.03 3.96 1.29
CA ALA A 37 -19.19 4.12 2.16
C ALA A 37 -20.35 4.73 1.36
N ILE A 38 -21.50 4.07 1.35
CA ILE A 38 -22.72 4.54 0.69
C ILE A 38 -23.72 5.04 1.75
N GLN A 39 -24.34 6.21 1.53
CA GLN A 39 -25.44 6.69 2.37
C GLN A 39 -26.79 6.36 1.69
N PRO A 40 -27.86 6.17 2.48
CA PRO A 40 -29.19 5.98 1.91
C PRO A 40 -29.61 7.25 1.14
N GLY A 41 -29.59 7.17 -0.20
CA GLY A 41 -29.82 8.29 -1.11
C GLY A 41 -28.79 8.35 -2.26
N ASP A 42 -27.62 7.72 -2.09
CA ASP A 42 -26.59 7.59 -3.13
C ASP A 42 -26.98 6.47 -4.12
N VAL A 43 -27.87 6.76 -5.07
CA VAL A 43 -28.31 5.80 -6.11
C VAL A 43 -27.52 5.87 -7.42
N ASN A 44 -26.44 6.65 -7.47
CA ASN A 44 -25.56 6.72 -8.65
C ASN A 44 -24.10 6.56 -8.23
N ALA A 45 -23.74 5.36 -7.77
CA ALA A 45 -22.34 4.97 -7.79
C ALA A 45 -21.95 4.72 -9.25
N ASP A 46 -21.42 5.75 -9.91
CA ASP A 46 -20.82 5.67 -11.24
C ASP A 46 -19.82 4.50 -11.28
N THR A 47 -20.28 3.39 -11.85
CA THR A 47 -19.61 2.08 -11.78
C THR A 47 -18.64 1.84 -12.92
N ASN A 48 -18.33 2.88 -13.71
CA ASN A 48 -17.63 2.76 -15.00
C ASN A 48 -16.32 3.54 -15.12
N THR A 49 -15.66 3.84 -13.99
CA THR A 49 -14.27 4.26 -14.05
C THR A 49 -13.41 3.25 -13.29
N THR A 50 -12.88 2.26 -14.01
CA THR A 50 -11.79 1.40 -13.55
C THR A 50 -10.51 2.23 -13.45
N LEU A 51 -10.51 3.20 -12.52
CA LEU A 51 -9.31 3.91 -12.13
C LEU A 51 -8.46 2.87 -11.42
N VAL A 52 -7.46 2.32 -12.11
CA VAL A 52 -6.50 1.40 -11.51
C VAL A 52 -5.66 2.21 -10.52
N LYS A 53 -6.14 2.31 -9.28
CA LYS A 53 -5.43 3.00 -8.21
C LYS A 53 -4.12 2.27 -7.98
N LYS A 54 -3.02 3.01 -8.08
CA LYS A 54 -1.69 2.49 -7.77
C LYS A 54 -1.44 2.66 -6.28
N ILE A 55 -1.09 1.56 -5.62
CA ILE A 55 -0.78 1.55 -4.20
C ILE A 55 0.72 1.70 -4.05
N TYR A 56 1.15 2.51 -3.09
CA TYR A 56 2.55 2.70 -2.73
C TYR A 56 2.67 2.56 -1.22
N TYR A 57 3.83 2.13 -0.73
CA TYR A 57 4.14 2.11 0.69
C TYR A 57 5.07 3.28 1.03
N GLN A 58 4.57 4.24 1.81
CA GLN A 58 5.36 5.37 2.27
C GLN A 58 6.17 4.96 3.51
N ILE A 59 7.49 5.04 3.37
CA ILE A 59 8.45 4.61 4.40
C ILE A 59 9.06 5.78 5.19
N GLY A 60 8.83 7.02 4.75
CA GLY A 60 9.33 8.21 5.42
C GLY A 60 8.87 9.51 4.76
N ALA A 61 8.97 10.61 5.51
CA ALA A 61 8.77 11.96 5.01
C ALA A 61 9.81 12.88 5.65
N PHE A 62 10.53 13.65 4.84
CA PHE A 62 11.67 14.45 5.27
C PHE A 62 11.52 15.91 4.87
N ALA A 63 12.00 16.83 5.71
CA ALA A 63 11.98 18.27 5.40
C ALA A 63 12.99 18.67 4.31
N THR A 64 14.03 17.86 4.09
CA THR A 64 15.06 18.11 3.08
C THR A 64 15.12 16.98 2.07
N LEU A 65 15.41 17.33 0.82
CA LEU A 65 15.56 16.36 -0.26
C LEU A 65 16.73 15.40 0.01
N GLU A 66 17.83 15.89 0.58
CA GLU A 66 19.01 15.09 0.89
C GLU A 66 18.69 13.88 1.79
N ASN A 67 17.95 14.11 2.89
CA ASN A 67 17.54 13.03 3.79
C ASN A 67 16.60 12.02 3.09
N ALA A 68 15.74 12.50 2.19
CA ALA A 68 14.86 11.64 1.40
C ALA A 68 15.64 10.79 0.39
N VAL A 69 16.67 11.35 -0.26
CA VAL A 69 17.56 10.64 -1.19
C VAL A 69 18.36 9.57 -0.45
N LEU A 70 18.93 9.88 0.71
CA LEU A 70 19.66 8.90 1.52
C LEU A 70 18.79 7.68 1.88
N LEU A 71 17.54 7.90 2.27
CA LEU A 71 16.61 6.80 2.53
C LEU A 71 16.27 6.03 1.25
N GLN A 72 16.02 6.74 0.15
CA GLN A 72 15.70 6.14 -1.14
C GLN A 72 16.84 5.22 -1.62
N GLU A 73 18.09 5.66 -1.54
CA GLU A 73 19.26 4.89 -1.95
C GLU A 73 19.43 3.64 -1.08
N LYS A 74 19.31 3.78 0.25
CA LYS A 74 19.36 2.64 1.19
C LYS A 74 18.34 1.57 0.83
N VAL A 75 17.15 1.98 0.39
CA VAL A 75 16.06 1.06 0.04
C VAL A 75 16.22 0.51 -1.37
N THR A 76 16.73 1.30 -2.29
CA THR A 76 17.02 0.88 -3.67
C THR A 76 18.12 -0.17 -3.70
N ALA A 77 19.11 -0.07 -2.81
CA ALA A 77 20.16 -1.07 -2.64
C ALA A 77 19.62 -2.47 -2.25
N MET A 78 18.42 -2.54 -1.65
CA MET A 78 17.79 -3.81 -1.30
C MET A 78 17.08 -4.50 -2.48
N GLN A 79 17.07 -3.89 -3.66
CA GLN A 79 16.47 -4.43 -4.90
C GLN A 79 15.03 -4.96 -4.70
N LEU A 80 14.26 -4.27 -3.84
CA LEU A 80 12.89 -4.65 -3.48
C LEU A 80 11.91 -4.40 -4.62
N THR A 81 11.68 -3.12 -4.90
CA THR A 81 10.86 -2.63 -6.00
C THR A 81 11.28 -1.18 -6.25
N LYS A 82 10.76 -0.56 -7.31
CA LYS A 82 11.04 0.86 -7.58
C LYS A 82 10.66 1.74 -6.39
N SER A 83 11.57 2.64 -6.03
CA SER A 83 11.35 3.67 -5.01
C SER A 83 11.25 5.04 -5.67
N ARG A 84 10.45 5.94 -5.11
CA ARG A 84 10.32 7.32 -5.58
C ARG A 84 10.24 8.30 -4.43
N ILE A 85 10.64 9.53 -4.70
CA ILE A 85 10.45 10.68 -3.81
C ILE A 85 9.32 11.53 -4.39
N VAL A 86 8.32 11.83 -3.55
CA VAL A 86 7.18 12.66 -3.92
C VAL A 86 7.21 13.93 -3.05
N PRO A 87 7.36 15.12 -3.64
CA PRO A 87 7.20 16.36 -2.88
C PRO A 87 5.73 16.52 -2.46
N SER A 88 5.50 16.94 -1.21
CA SER A 88 4.19 17.21 -0.65
C SER A 88 4.02 18.71 -0.48
N GLU A 89 3.13 19.31 -1.26
CA GLU A 89 2.75 20.71 -1.11
C GLU A 89 1.64 20.92 -0.05
N LEU A 90 1.09 19.81 0.47
CA LEU A 90 0.00 19.84 1.44
C LEU A 90 0.49 20.32 2.82
N SER A 91 -0.13 21.40 3.32
CA SER A 91 0.00 21.93 4.69
C SER A 91 1.36 22.53 5.08
N GLY A 92 1.86 23.47 4.28
CA GLY A 92 2.76 24.54 4.78
C GLY A 92 4.19 24.15 5.17
N SER A 93 4.56 22.87 5.06
CA SER A 93 5.94 22.40 5.16
C SER A 93 6.18 21.46 3.98
N GLY A 94 6.96 21.89 3.00
CA GLY A 94 7.30 21.07 1.83
C GLY A 94 8.09 19.84 2.28
N LEU A 95 7.42 18.71 2.44
CA LEU A 95 8.04 17.45 2.82
C LEU A 95 8.29 16.57 1.60
N PHE A 96 9.42 15.89 1.58
CA PHE A 96 9.79 14.88 0.61
C PHE A 96 9.39 13.50 1.14
N LYS A 97 8.30 12.95 0.58
CA LYS A 97 7.77 11.64 0.94
C LYS A 97 8.51 10.55 0.16
N VAL A 98 9.09 9.58 0.84
CA VAL A 98 9.76 8.44 0.21
C VAL A 98 8.79 7.27 0.14
N GLN A 99 8.55 6.77 -1.06
CA GLN A 99 7.53 5.76 -1.36
C GLN A 99 8.13 4.60 -2.13
N ILE A 100 7.69 3.37 -1.84
CA ILE A 100 8.03 2.14 -2.54
C ILE A 100 6.81 1.68 -3.33
N GLY A 101 6.97 1.35 -4.61
CA GLY A 101 5.90 0.84 -5.46
C GLY A 101 5.98 1.29 -6.92
N PRO A 102 4.93 1.04 -7.71
CA PRO A 102 3.59 0.61 -7.27
C PRO A 102 3.59 -0.85 -6.79
N ILE A 103 2.91 -1.09 -5.67
CA ILE A 103 2.71 -2.42 -5.09
C ILE A 103 1.46 -3.03 -5.72
N SER A 104 1.61 -4.22 -6.29
CA SER A 104 0.54 -4.86 -7.07
C SER A 104 -0.03 -6.10 -6.38
N SER A 105 0.57 -6.56 -5.28
CA SER A 105 0.13 -7.78 -4.59
C SER A 105 0.46 -7.74 -3.11
N VAL A 106 -0.34 -8.44 -2.30
CA VAL A 106 -0.13 -8.52 -0.84
C VAL A 106 1.17 -9.25 -0.51
N THR A 107 1.55 -10.28 -1.28
CA THR A 107 2.84 -10.97 -1.11
C THR A 107 4.04 -10.05 -1.32
N GLU A 108 3.99 -9.17 -2.32
CA GLU A 108 5.04 -8.17 -2.56
C GLU A 108 5.08 -7.17 -1.39
N ALA A 109 3.92 -6.77 -0.88
CA ALA A 109 3.83 -5.91 0.30
C ALA A 109 4.46 -6.57 1.54
N ASP A 110 4.27 -7.88 1.73
CA ASP A 110 4.84 -8.64 2.85
C ASP A 110 6.37 -8.73 2.76
N ASP A 111 6.92 -9.08 1.57
CA ASP A 111 8.36 -9.11 1.31
C ASP A 111 9.02 -7.74 1.55
N ILE A 112 8.37 -6.66 1.07
CA ILE A 112 8.80 -5.29 1.34
C ILE A 112 8.84 -5.03 2.85
N ASN A 113 7.80 -5.39 3.59
CA ASN A 113 7.73 -5.17 5.03
C ASN A 113 8.81 -5.97 5.79
N GLU A 114 9.06 -7.23 5.44
CA GLU A 114 10.12 -8.03 6.06
C GLU A 114 11.50 -7.40 5.84
N LYS A 115 11.84 -7.00 4.61
CA LYS A 115 13.15 -6.39 4.33
C LYS A 115 13.29 -5.02 4.96
N LEU A 116 12.22 -4.21 5.00
CA LEU A 116 12.24 -2.93 5.69
C LEU A 116 12.47 -3.10 7.21
N LYS A 117 11.85 -4.11 7.83
CA LYS A 117 12.11 -4.44 9.24
C LYS A 117 13.58 -4.80 9.47
N SER A 118 14.20 -5.55 8.55
CA SER A 118 15.62 -5.93 8.63
C SER A 118 16.57 -4.72 8.69
N ILE A 119 16.19 -3.60 8.07
CA ILE A 119 16.97 -2.34 8.09
C ILE A 119 16.50 -1.32 9.12
N GLY A 120 15.62 -1.73 10.04
CA GLY A 120 15.10 -0.91 11.15
C GLY A 120 13.93 0.00 10.78
N ILE A 121 13.36 -0.13 9.58
CA ILE A 121 12.18 0.62 9.16
C ILE A 121 10.94 -0.19 9.51
N VAL A 122 10.30 0.17 10.63
CA VAL A 122 9.14 -0.57 11.17
C VAL A 122 7.81 0.18 10.99
N THR A 123 7.85 1.44 10.59
CA THR A 123 6.67 2.28 10.40
C THR A 123 6.56 2.73 8.96
N GLY A 124 5.41 2.43 8.35
CA GLY A 124 5.03 2.96 7.05
C GLY A 124 3.52 2.85 6.89
N HIS A 125 2.99 3.53 5.87
CA HIS A 125 1.58 3.44 5.55
C HIS A 125 1.37 3.32 4.05
N TYR A 126 0.33 2.58 3.66
CA TYR A 126 -0.06 2.48 2.26
C TYR A 126 -0.74 3.78 1.83
N VAL A 127 -0.35 4.27 0.65
CA VAL A 127 -0.95 5.43 -0.01
C VAL A 127 -1.42 5.00 -1.38
N SER A 128 -2.68 5.28 -1.70
CA SER A 128 -3.24 5.05 -3.04
C SER A 128 -3.18 6.35 -3.83
N THR A 129 -2.63 6.31 -5.05
CA THR A 129 -2.80 7.41 -6.00
C THR A 129 -4.04 7.11 -6.85
N GLY A 130 -5.18 7.59 -6.38
CA GLY A 130 -6.40 7.85 -7.16
C GLY A 130 -6.78 9.29 -6.83
N GLN A 131 -7.26 10.04 -7.82
CA GLN A 131 -7.43 11.49 -7.71
C GLN A 131 -8.20 11.93 -6.46
N GLU A 132 -7.78 13.07 -5.90
CA GLU A 132 -8.57 13.91 -5.00
C GLU A 132 -9.95 14.23 -5.59
#